data_AF-B1BZV4-F1
#
_entry.id   AF-B1BZV4-F1
#
_cell.length_a   1.000
_cell.length_b   1.000
_cell.length_c   1.000
_cell.angle_alpha   90.00
_cell.angle_beta   90.00
_cell.angle_gamma   90.00
#
_symmetry.space_group_name_H-M   'P 1'
#
loop_
_entity.id
_entity.type
_entity.pdbx_description
1 polymer ?
#
loop_
_entity_poly.entity_id
_entity_poly.type
_entity_poly.pdbx_seq_one_letter_code
_entity_poly.pdbx_strand_id
1 'polypeptide(L)'
;MKLVIFDMDGLMFATEGVDMQCFKKACNEFGYTIEEEFQMGLIGMNEHDTILKLQAKFGETFPVYDIRALSWKMKMEYFYEKAYQ
;
A
#
# COMPACT_ATOMS: atom_id res chain seq x y z
N MET A 1 -6.87 25.18 24.35
CA MET A 1 -7.42 24.10 23.50
C MET A 1 -6.30 23.60 22.60
N LYS A 2 -5.82 22.36 22.78
CA LYS A 2 -4.88 21.74 21.85
C LYS A 2 -5.69 20.96 20.82
N LEU A 3 -5.84 21.52 19.63
CA LEU A 3 -6.36 20.78 18.49
C LEU A 3 -5.27 19.78 18.11
N VAL A 4 -5.42 18.53 18.53
CA VAL A 4 -4.62 17.42 18.04
C VAL A 4 -5.36 16.92 16.82
N ILE A 5 -4.91 17.34 15.64
CA ILE A 5 -5.26 16.66 14.40
C ILE A 5 -4.44 15.38 14.43
N PHE A 6 -5.09 14.26 14.75
CA PHE A 6 -4.47 12.96 14.53
C PHE A 6 -4.38 12.77 13.02
N ASP A 7 -3.16 12.82 12.50
CA ASP A 7 -2.84 12.33 11.16
C ASP A 7 -3.19 10.84 11.13
N MET A 8 -4.21 10.48 10.34
CA MET A 8 -4.68 9.10 10.25
C MET A 8 -3.76 8.20 9.44
N ASP A 9 -2.64 8.71 8.92
CA ASP A 9 -1.61 7.87 8.30
C ASP A 9 -0.76 7.10 9.35
N GLY A 10 -0.90 7.41 10.66
CA GLY A 10 -0.04 6.88 11.73
C GLY A 10 -0.70 6.17 12.93
N LEU A 11 -2.01 5.90 12.93
CA LEU A 11 -2.73 5.23 14.04
C LEU A 11 -3.60 4.09 13.47
N MET A 12 -3.45 2.79 13.76
CA MET A 12 -2.72 2.09 14.83
C MET A 12 -2.42 0.65 14.38
N PHE A 13 -1.14 0.30 14.21
CA PHE A 13 -0.54 -1.04 14.36
C PHE A 13 -1.08 -2.27 13.57
N ALA A 14 -2.15 -2.16 12.78
CA ALA A 14 -2.66 -3.23 11.91
C ALA A 14 -2.96 -2.79 10.47
N THR A 15 -2.82 -1.49 10.17
CA THR A 15 -3.03 -0.93 8.83
C THR A 15 -1.93 -1.35 7.87
N GLU A 16 -0.67 -1.39 8.31
CA GLU A 16 0.47 -1.84 7.50
C GLU A 16 0.27 -3.26 6.97
N GLY A 17 -0.29 -4.17 7.79
CA GLY A 17 -0.59 -5.54 7.36
C GLY A 17 -1.69 -5.61 6.29
N VAL A 18 -2.74 -4.78 6.42
CA VAL A 18 -3.81 -4.68 5.41
C VAL A 18 -3.30 -4.00 4.15
N ASP A 19 -2.57 -2.91 4.28
CA ASP A 19 -1.92 -2.19 3.17
C ASP A 19 -0.98 -3.11 2.40
N MET A 20 -0.17 -3.91 3.09
CA MET A 20 0.71 -4.89 2.46
C MET A 20 -0.07 -5.95 1.68
N GLN A 21 -1.12 -6.50 2.30
CA GLN A 21 -1.95 -7.52 1.66
C GLN A 21 -2.70 -6.97 0.44
N CYS A 22 -3.31 -5.79 0.55
CA CYS A 22 -4.00 -5.13 -0.55
C CYS A 22 -3.05 -4.76 -1.69
N PHE A 23 -1.86 -4.25 -1.38
CA PHE A 23 -0.86 -3.93 -2.40
C PHE A 23 -0.34 -5.18 -3.10
N LYS A 24 -0.06 -6.26 -2.36
CA LYS A 24 0.35 -7.55 -2.94
C LYS A 24 -0.73 -8.13 -3.84
N LYS A 25 -1.99 -8.08 -3.42
CA LYS A 25 -3.13 -8.49 -4.26
C LYS A 25 -3.23 -7.64 -5.51
N ALA A 26 -3.15 -6.32 -5.39
CA ALA A 26 -3.17 -5.42 -6.53
C ALA A 26 -2.02 -5.70 -7.52
N CYS A 27 -0.78 -5.88 -7.05
CA CYS A 27 0.32 -6.29 -7.91
C CYS A 27 0.00 -7.58 -8.69
N ASN A 28 -0.55 -8.60 -8.02
CA ASN A 28 -0.89 -9.87 -8.65
C ASN A 28 -1.98 -9.71 -9.73
N GLU A 29 -2.98 -8.85 -9.53
CA GLU A 29 -4.01 -8.55 -10.55
C GLU A 29 -3.43 -7.93 -11.82
N PHE A 30 -2.32 -7.20 -11.70
CA PHE A 30 -1.57 -6.64 -12.82
C PHE A 30 -0.49 -7.59 -13.38
N GLY A 31 -0.41 -8.82 -12.87
CA GLY A 31 0.55 -9.84 -13.32
C GLY A 31 1.94 -9.73 -12.67
N TYR A 32 2.09 -8.96 -11.59
CA TYR A 32 3.34 -8.78 -10.87
C TYR A 32 3.31 -9.48 -9.51
N THR A 33 4.28 -10.36 -9.25
CA THR A 33 4.44 -10.99 -7.95
C THR A 33 5.46 -10.22 -7.12
N ILE A 34 5.04 -9.72 -5.95
CA ILE A 34 5.92 -9.07 -4.98
C ILE A 34 6.17 -9.98 -3.77
N GLU A 35 7.44 -10.17 -3.45
CA GLU A 35 7.92 -10.90 -2.29
C GLU A 35 7.77 -10.01 -1.05
N GLU A 36 7.44 -10.65 0.05
CA GLU A 36 7.16 -9.97 1.31
C GLU A 36 8.39 -9.19 1.83
N GLU A 37 9.59 -9.77 1.73
CA GLU A 37 10.84 -9.11 2.13
C GLU A 37 11.10 -7.83 1.32
N PHE A 38 10.85 -7.87 0.01
CA PHE A 38 10.98 -6.68 -0.83
C PHE A 38 9.95 -5.62 -0.44
N GLN A 39 8.70 -6.04 -0.20
CA GLN A 39 7.62 -5.15 0.20
C GLN A 39 7.86 -4.51 1.57
N MET A 40 8.37 -5.27 2.55
CA MET A 40 8.79 -4.73 3.86
C MET A 40 9.87 -3.66 3.71
N GLY A 41 10.80 -3.86 2.76
CA GLY A 41 11.84 -2.87 2.43
C GLY A 41 11.35 -1.58 1.76
N LEU A 42 10.05 -1.49 1.43
CA LEU A 42 9.39 -0.27 0.94
C LEU A 42 8.72 0.53 2.06
N ILE A 43 8.51 -0.07 3.24
CA ILE A 43 7.84 0.59 4.37
C ILE A 43 8.72 1.74 4.87
N GLY A 44 8.09 2.89 5.14
CA GLY A 44 8.77 4.10 5.62
C GLY A 44 9.57 4.85 4.54
N MET A 45 9.56 4.39 3.28
CA MET A 45 10.13 5.13 2.18
C MET A 45 9.20 6.24 1.70
N ASN A 46 9.77 7.31 1.16
CA ASN A 46 8.99 8.31 0.43
C ASN A 46 8.53 7.75 -0.92
N GLU A 47 7.49 8.35 -1.49
CA GLU A 47 6.87 7.88 -2.73
C GLU A 47 7.86 7.81 -3.91
N HIS A 48 8.72 8.80 -4.06
CA HIS A 48 9.67 8.87 -5.17
C HIS A 48 10.64 7.68 -5.15
N ASP A 49 11.22 7.40 -3.98
CA ASP A 49 12.18 6.29 -3.84
C ASP A 49 11.48 4.93 -3.93
N THR A 50 10.22 4.83 -3.48
CA THR A 50 9.40 3.61 -3.66
C THR A 50 9.16 3.34 -5.14
N ILE A 51 8.79 4.35 -5.93
CA ILE A 51 8.58 4.24 -7.38
C ILE A 51 9.88 3.77 -8.05
N LEU A 52 11.01 4.41 -7.73
CA LEU A 52 12.31 4.05 -8.31
C LEU A 52 12.69 2.60 -7.99
N LYS A 53 12.49 2.13 -6.76
CA LYS A 53 12.76 0.73 -6.40
C LYS A 53 11.84 -0.25 -7.13
N LEU A 54 10.56 0.08 -7.27
CA LEU A 54 9.59 -0.76 -7.99
C LEU A 54 9.95 -0.85 -9.48
N GLN A 55 10.28 0.29 -10.10
CA GLN A 55 10.72 0.32 -11.49
C GLN A 55 12.06 -0.36 -11.71
N ALA A 56 13.00 -0.26 -10.76
CA ALA A 56 14.27 -0.98 -10.83
C ALA A 56 14.08 -2.51 -10.78
N LYS A 57 13.04 -2.99 -10.10
CA LYS A 57 12.73 -4.42 -9.98
C LYS A 57 11.88 -4.97 -11.13
N PHE A 58 10.82 -4.27 -11.50
CA PHE A 58 9.79 -4.75 -12.42
C PHE A 58 9.85 -4.08 -13.81
N GLY A 59 10.71 -3.08 -13.98
CA GLY A 59 10.87 -2.30 -15.20
C GLY A 59 10.21 -0.92 -15.15
N GLU A 60 10.65 0.00 -16.01
CA GLU A 60 10.17 1.38 -16.07
C GLU A 60 8.66 1.49 -16.36
N THR A 61 8.09 0.48 -17.03
CA THR A 61 6.67 0.39 -17.37
C THR A 61 5.80 -0.12 -16.23
N PHE A 62 6.35 -0.35 -15.04
CA PHE A 62 5.57 -0.82 -13.90
C PHE A 62 4.49 0.21 -13.50
N PRO A 63 3.20 -0.15 -13.49
CA PRO A 63 2.09 0.79 -13.33
C PRO A 63 1.84 1.11 -11.85
N VAL A 64 2.79 1.81 -11.19
CA VAL A 64 2.74 2.09 -9.75
C VAL A 64 1.42 2.75 -9.34
N TYR A 65 0.97 3.76 -10.09
CA TYR A 65 -0.22 4.55 -9.73
C TYR A 65 -1.51 3.72 -9.84
N ASP A 66 -1.64 2.90 -10.87
CA ASP A 66 -2.84 2.06 -11.05
C ASP A 66 -2.92 0.97 -9.98
N ILE A 67 -1.78 0.35 -9.65
CA ILE A 67 -1.69 -0.64 -8.56
C ILE A 67 -2.02 0.01 -7.21
N ARG A 68 -1.52 1.22 -6.94
CA ARG A 68 -1.84 1.95 -5.71
C ARG A 68 -3.32 2.33 -5.62
N ALA A 69 -3.93 2.77 -6.72
CA ALA A 69 -5.35 3.07 -6.78
C ALA A 69 -6.20 1.83 -6.51
N LEU A 70 -5.85 0.68 -7.10
CA LEU A 70 -6.53 -0.59 -6.84
C LEU A 70 -6.36 -1.05 -5.40
N SER A 71 -5.13 -0.99 -4.87
CA SER A 71 -4.84 -1.33 -3.47
C SER A 71 -5.67 -0.47 -2.51
N TRP A 72 -5.77 0.84 -2.78
CA TRP A 72 -6.60 1.76 -1.99
C TRP A 72 -8.07 1.37 -2.01
N LYS A 73 -8.61 1.05 -3.19
CA LYS A 73 -10.00 0.57 -3.32
C LYS A 73 -10.24 -0.68 -2.48
N MET A 74 -9.37 -1.68 -2.58
CA MET A 74 -9.46 -2.92 -1.79
C MET A 74 -9.39 -2.66 -0.29
N LYS A 75 -8.54 -1.72 0.14
CA LYS A 75 -8.43 -1.32 1.54
C LYS A 75 -9.70 -0.65 2.05
N MET A 76 -10.29 0.25 1.27
CA MET A 76 -11.55 0.90 1.63
C MET A 76 -12.69 -0.11 1.73
N GLU A 77 -12.78 -1.06 0.80
CA GLU A 77 -13.75 -2.16 0.87
C GLU A 77 -13.56 -2.99 2.13
N TYR A 78 -12.32 -3.38 2.46
CA TYR A 78 -12.01 -4.12 3.69
C TYR A 78 -12.45 -3.40 4.96
N PHE A 79 -12.15 -2.10 5.08
CA PHE A 79 -12.55 -1.32 6.26
C PHE A 79 -14.05 -1.08 6.31
N TYR A 80 -14.71 -0.89 5.17
CA TYR A 80 -16.15 -0.77 5.11
C TYR A 80 -16.82 -2.05 5.61
N GLU A 81 -16.44 -3.21 5.08
CA GLU A 81 -16.98 -4.50 5.54
C GLU A 81 -16.78 -4.72 7.04
N LYS A 82 -15.61 -4.38 7.58
CA LYS A 82 -15.30 -4.54 9.00
C LYS A 82 -16.01 -3.55 9.91
N ALA A 83 -16.36 -2.37 9.42
CA ALA A 83 -17.05 -1.34 10.21
C ALA A 83 -18.56 -1.62 10.39
N TYR A 84 -19.14 -2.48 9.54
CA TYR A 84 -20.55 -2.86 9.59
C TYR A 84 -20.78 -4.34 9.98
N GLN A 85 -19.75 -5.02 10.50
CA GLN A 85 -19.87 -6.29 11.22
C GLN A 85 -20.02 -6.05 12.73
#